data_AF-A0A8S0G5M5-F1
#
_entry.id   AF-A0A8S0G5M5-F1
#
_cell.length_a   1.000
_cell.length_b   1.000
_cell.length_c   1.000
_cell.angle_alpha   90.00
_cell.angle_beta   90.00
_cell.angle_gamma   90.00
#
_symmetry.space_group_name_H-M   'P 1'
#
loop_
_entity.id
_entity.type
_entity.pdbx_description
1 polymer ?
#
loop_
_entity_poly.entity_id
_entity_poly.type
_entity_poly.pdbx_seq_one_letter_code
_entity_poly.pdbx_strand_id
1 'polypeptide(L)'
;ANTSSSSSSSLSSAGGGDAGMSADLTSLFECPVCFDYVLPPILQCSSGHLVCVSCRSKLTCCPTCRGPLANIRNLAMEKVASNVKFPCKHSGYGCTASLVYTEKTEHEETCECRPYLCPCPGASCKWQGPLDLVMQHLMMSHKSITTLQGEDIVFLATDINLPGAVDWVMMQSCFGQHFMLVLEKQEKYDGHQQFFAIVQLIGSRKEAENFVYRLELNGNRRRLTWEAMP
;
A
#
# COMPACT_ATOMS: atom_id res chain seq x y z
N ALA A 1 58.22 -6.77 47.08
CA ALA A 1 57.45 -6.33 45.90
C ALA A 1 56.06 -6.95 45.98
N ASN A 2 55.05 -6.17 45.61
CA ASN A 2 53.61 -6.49 45.45
C ASN A 2 52.69 -5.88 46.52
N THR A 3 52.42 -4.60 46.30
CA THR A 3 51.23 -3.85 46.70
C THR A 3 50.04 -4.26 45.82
N SER A 4 48.99 -4.83 46.41
CA SER A 4 47.71 -5.09 45.75
C SER A 4 46.73 -3.95 46.07
N SER A 5 46.55 -3.07 45.09
CA SER A 5 45.56 -2.00 45.06
C SER A 5 44.15 -2.55 44.82
N SER A 6 43.23 -2.22 45.72
CA SER A 6 41.80 -2.48 45.64
C SER A 6 41.10 -1.46 44.74
N SER A 7 40.62 -1.89 43.58
CA SER A 7 39.78 -1.10 42.67
C SER A 7 38.31 -1.51 42.85
N SER A 8 37.53 -0.65 43.50
CA SER A 8 36.07 -0.74 43.55
C SER A 8 35.48 -0.21 42.24
N SER A 9 34.97 -1.09 41.40
CA SER A 9 34.20 -0.73 40.20
C SER A 9 32.72 -0.58 40.55
N SER A 10 32.27 0.67 40.57
CA SER A 10 30.87 1.08 40.57
C SER A 10 30.19 0.67 39.27
N LEU A 11 29.16 -0.16 39.34
CA LEU A 11 28.26 -0.48 38.23
C LEU A 11 27.19 0.61 38.13
N SER A 12 27.33 1.42 37.09
CA SER A 12 26.30 2.31 36.56
C SER A 12 26.04 1.93 35.11
N SER A 13 24.85 1.44 34.81
CA SER A 13 24.31 1.32 33.45
C SER A 13 22.78 1.39 33.53
N ALA A 14 22.18 2.52 33.18
CA ALA A 14 21.87 2.99 31.82
C ALA A 14 20.62 2.31 31.26
N GLY A 15 19.54 3.10 31.17
CA GLY A 15 18.24 2.69 30.67
C GLY A 15 18.26 2.34 29.18
N GLY A 16 17.61 1.22 28.85
CA GLY A 16 17.42 0.73 27.48
C GLY A 16 16.42 -0.43 27.39
N GLY A 17 15.47 -0.53 28.33
CA GLY A 17 14.67 -1.74 28.55
C GLY A 17 13.34 -1.84 27.80
N ASP A 18 12.89 -0.80 27.08
CA ASP A 18 11.50 -0.74 26.59
C ASP A 18 11.33 -1.33 25.17
N ALA A 19 12.28 -1.08 24.27
CA ALA A 19 12.16 -1.50 22.86
C ALA A 19 12.34 -3.02 22.62
N GLY A 20 13.12 -3.69 23.47
CA GLY A 20 13.36 -5.14 23.35
C GLY A 20 12.16 -5.97 23.77
N MET A 21 11.50 -5.59 24.88
CA MET A 21 10.34 -6.29 25.42
C MET A 21 9.13 -6.22 24.48
N SER A 22 8.92 -5.08 23.79
CA SER A 22 7.80 -4.94 22.86
C SER A 22 7.95 -5.79 21.59
N ALA A 23 9.17 -5.91 21.06
CA ALA A 23 9.44 -6.72 19.86
C ALA A 23 9.16 -8.20 20.11
N ASP A 24 9.65 -8.72 21.24
CA ASP A 24 9.43 -10.11 21.65
C ASP A 24 7.92 -10.42 21.83
N LEU A 25 7.16 -9.48 22.38
CA LEU A 25 5.71 -9.64 22.55
C LEU A 25 4.93 -9.61 21.23
N THR A 26 5.34 -8.77 20.25
CA THR A 26 4.65 -8.72 18.95
C THR A 26 4.78 -10.02 18.15
N SER A 27 5.90 -10.75 18.30
CA SER A 27 6.13 -12.03 17.62
C SER A 27 5.10 -13.11 18.01
N LEU A 28 4.54 -13.04 19.23
CA LEU A 28 3.49 -13.95 19.70
C LEU A 28 2.18 -13.81 18.92
N PHE A 29 2.02 -12.70 18.19
CA PHE A 29 0.85 -12.43 17.38
C PHE A 29 1.08 -12.74 15.90
N GLU A 30 2.17 -13.38 15.49
CA GLU A 30 2.38 -13.66 14.07
C GLU A 30 1.51 -14.82 13.57
N CYS A 31 0.83 -14.61 12.44
CA CYS A 31 0.05 -15.64 11.77
C CYS A 31 1.00 -16.59 11.01
N PRO A 32 0.95 -17.91 11.26
CA PRO A 32 1.87 -18.86 10.61
C PRO A 32 1.62 -19.07 9.10
N VAL A 33 0.61 -18.41 8.54
CA VAL A 33 0.20 -18.57 7.14
C VAL A 33 0.58 -17.35 6.29
N CYS A 34 0.23 -16.16 6.75
CA CYS A 34 0.51 -14.92 6.03
C CYS A 34 1.68 -14.11 6.60
N PHE A 35 2.23 -14.53 7.75
CA PHE A 35 3.30 -13.83 8.47
C PHE A 35 2.96 -12.38 8.84
N ASP A 36 1.65 -12.07 8.90
CA ASP A 36 1.14 -10.79 9.38
C ASP A 36 0.62 -10.94 10.82
N TYR A 37 0.45 -9.83 11.52
CA TYR A 37 -0.03 -9.84 12.90
C TYR A 37 -1.51 -10.23 12.99
N VAL A 38 -1.82 -11.15 13.89
CA VAL A 38 -3.16 -11.59 14.28
C VAL A 38 -3.74 -10.53 15.21
N LEU A 39 -4.43 -9.57 14.61
CA LEU A 39 -5.15 -8.52 15.33
C LEU A 39 -6.57 -8.98 15.72
N PRO A 40 -7.19 -8.35 16.74
CA PRO A 40 -8.57 -8.63 17.11
C PRO A 40 -9.55 -8.55 15.93
N PRO A 41 -10.49 -9.49 15.78
CA PRO A 41 -10.72 -10.66 16.64
C PRO A 41 -9.67 -11.76 16.43
N ILE A 42 -9.03 -12.18 17.53
CA ILE A 42 -7.94 -13.17 17.51
C ILE A 42 -8.53 -14.56 17.62
N LEU A 43 -8.25 -15.42 16.63
CA LEU A 43 -8.78 -16.79 16.59
C LEU A 43 -7.72 -17.80 17.01
N GLN A 44 -8.14 -18.86 17.67
CA GLN A 44 -7.28 -19.97 18.10
C GLN A 44 -7.88 -21.32 17.72
N CYS A 45 -7.02 -22.34 17.55
CA CYS A 45 -7.45 -23.73 17.55
C CYS A 45 -7.66 -24.25 18.98
N SER A 46 -8.21 -25.46 19.13
CA SER A 46 -8.41 -26.08 20.46
C SER A 46 -7.12 -26.30 21.27
N SER A 47 -5.96 -26.25 20.62
CA SER A 47 -4.63 -26.34 21.25
C SER A 47 -3.99 -24.98 21.54
N GLY A 48 -4.65 -23.86 21.24
CA GLY A 48 -4.16 -22.51 21.54
C GLY A 48 -3.35 -21.79 20.45
N HIS A 49 -3.13 -22.39 19.27
CA HIS A 49 -2.39 -21.75 18.18
C HIS A 49 -3.23 -20.67 17.49
N LEU A 50 -2.64 -19.50 17.28
CA LEU A 50 -3.32 -18.33 16.71
C LEU A 50 -3.34 -18.34 15.18
N VAL A 51 -4.43 -17.85 14.60
CA VAL A 51 -4.59 -17.64 13.16
C VAL A 51 -5.40 -16.36 12.93
N CYS A 52 -5.04 -15.55 11.94
CA CYS A 52 -5.82 -14.36 11.58
C CYS A 52 -7.14 -14.70 10.89
N VAL A 53 -8.11 -13.79 10.98
CA VAL A 53 -9.45 -13.96 10.38
C VAL A 53 -9.37 -14.25 8.89
N SER A 54 -8.49 -13.54 8.17
CA SER A 54 -8.31 -13.67 6.71
C SER A 54 -7.79 -15.05 6.28
N CYS A 55 -6.98 -15.70 7.11
CA CYS A 55 -6.47 -17.05 6.86
C CYS A 55 -7.44 -18.13 7.34
N ARG A 56 -8.19 -17.89 8.41
CA ARG A 56 -9.12 -18.87 9.00
C ARG A 56 -10.16 -19.38 7.99
N SER A 57 -10.65 -18.55 7.08
CA SER A 57 -11.64 -18.96 6.07
C SER A 57 -11.06 -19.91 5.00
N LYS A 58 -9.74 -19.91 4.82
CA LYS A 58 -9.03 -20.70 3.79
C LYS A 58 -8.51 -22.04 4.33
N LEU A 59 -8.72 -22.32 5.61
CA LEU A 59 -8.13 -23.46 6.31
C LEU A 59 -9.20 -24.40 6.85
N THR A 60 -8.96 -25.70 6.72
CA THR A 60 -9.81 -26.76 7.29
C THR A 60 -9.25 -27.29 8.61
N CYS A 61 -7.94 -27.21 8.83
CA CYS A 61 -7.25 -27.64 10.04
C CYS A 61 -6.14 -26.66 10.45
N CYS A 62 -5.72 -26.73 11.71
CA CYS A 62 -4.71 -25.82 12.24
C CYS A 62 -3.37 -26.01 11.50
N PRO A 63 -2.75 -24.95 10.97
CA PRO A 63 -1.50 -25.07 10.21
C PRO A 63 -0.34 -25.56 11.09
N THR A 64 -0.40 -25.31 12.41
CA THR A 64 0.65 -25.67 13.37
C THR A 64 0.50 -27.10 13.91
N CYS A 65 -0.67 -27.45 14.46
CA CYS A 65 -0.88 -28.76 15.10
C CYS A 65 -1.75 -29.75 14.32
N ARG A 66 -2.28 -29.35 13.16
CA ARG A 66 -3.23 -30.13 12.33
C ARG A 66 -4.53 -30.51 13.03
N GLY A 67 -4.79 -29.98 14.22
CA GLY A 67 -6.04 -30.16 14.96
C GLY A 67 -7.22 -29.39 14.37
N PRO A 68 -8.44 -29.59 14.90
CA PRO A 68 -9.64 -28.91 14.44
C PRO A 68 -9.56 -27.40 14.64
N LEU A 69 -9.88 -26.64 13.58
CA LEU A 69 -10.03 -25.18 13.62
C LEU A 69 -11.50 -24.83 13.84
N ALA A 70 -11.92 -24.69 15.10
CA ALA A 70 -13.20 -24.05 15.42
C ALA A 70 -13.07 -22.51 15.33
N ASN A 71 -14.19 -21.79 15.39
CA ASN A 71 -14.21 -20.32 15.49
C ASN A 71 -14.08 -19.89 16.97
N ILE A 72 -13.00 -20.31 17.63
CA ILE A 72 -12.76 -19.98 19.04
C ILE A 72 -11.99 -18.66 19.09
N ARG A 73 -12.57 -17.65 19.72
CA ARG A 73 -11.89 -16.37 19.97
C ARG A 73 -10.99 -16.45 21.20
N ASN A 74 -9.80 -15.86 21.12
CA ASN A 74 -8.91 -15.72 22.25
C ASN A 74 -9.06 -14.33 22.89
N LEU A 75 -10.07 -14.18 23.75
CA LEU A 75 -10.37 -12.91 24.43
C LEU A 75 -9.21 -12.43 25.33
N ALA A 76 -8.40 -13.35 25.87
CA ALA A 76 -7.23 -13.00 26.66
C ALA A 76 -6.17 -12.33 25.78
N MET A 77 -5.85 -12.93 24.63
CA MET A 77 -4.90 -12.33 23.67
C MET A 77 -5.42 -11.03 23.06
N GLU A 78 -6.74 -10.87 22.88
CA GLU A 78 -7.31 -9.58 22.45
C GLU A 78 -7.07 -8.46 23.49
N LYS A 79 -7.19 -8.77 24.79
CA LYS A 79 -6.87 -7.82 25.87
C LYS A 79 -5.38 -7.49 25.91
N VAL A 80 -4.51 -8.48 25.67
CA VAL A 80 -3.07 -8.24 25.57
C VAL A 80 -2.76 -7.35 24.36
N ALA A 81 -3.31 -7.66 23.18
CA ALA A 81 -3.14 -6.86 21.96
C ALA A 81 -3.56 -5.39 22.12
N SER A 82 -4.50 -5.10 23.01
CA SER A 82 -4.93 -3.73 23.32
C SER A 82 -3.86 -2.89 24.00
N ASN A 83 -2.85 -3.51 24.62
CA ASN A 83 -1.75 -2.85 25.32
C ASN A 83 -0.40 -2.99 24.59
N VAL A 84 -0.38 -3.70 23.46
CA VAL A 84 0.82 -3.90 22.64
C VAL A 84 0.77 -2.96 21.45
N LYS A 85 1.91 -2.33 21.15
CA LYS A 85 2.10 -1.57 19.92
C LYS A 85 2.71 -2.47 18.87
N PHE A 86 2.10 -2.52 17.70
CA PHE A 86 2.55 -3.29 16.55
C PHE A 86 3.25 -2.38 15.55
N PRO A 87 4.40 -2.78 14.99
CA PRO A 87 5.06 -1.99 13.95
C PRO A 87 4.18 -1.93 12.70
N CYS A 88 4.27 -0.83 11.95
CA CYS A 88 3.61 -0.67 10.65
C CYS A 88 4.08 -1.77 9.66
N LYS A 89 3.18 -2.31 8.83
CA LYS A 89 3.57 -3.29 7.79
C LYS A 89 4.58 -2.74 6.77
N HIS A 90 4.67 -1.43 6.65
CA HIS A 90 5.62 -0.73 5.79
C HIS A 90 6.95 -0.42 6.49
N SER A 91 7.26 -1.08 7.61
CA SER A 91 8.54 -0.90 8.33
C SER A 91 9.75 -1.24 7.46
N GLY A 92 9.63 -2.24 6.58
CA GLY A 92 10.65 -2.58 5.58
C GLY A 92 10.92 -1.47 4.54
N TYR A 93 9.99 -0.52 4.40
CA TYR A 93 10.13 0.67 3.54
C TYR A 93 10.50 1.94 4.33
N GLY A 94 10.88 1.79 5.61
CA GLY A 94 11.36 2.90 6.44
C GLY A 94 10.36 3.46 7.44
N CYS A 95 9.15 2.90 7.56
CA CYS A 95 8.20 3.35 8.58
C CYS A 95 8.64 2.92 9.98
N THR A 96 8.88 3.88 10.88
CA THR A 96 9.26 3.62 12.28
C THR A 96 8.06 3.61 13.23
N ALA A 97 6.84 3.82 12.72
CA ALA A 97 5.65 3.91 13.55
C ALA A 97 5.29 2.54 14.17
N SER A 98 4.99 2.56 15.47
CA SER A 98 4.47 1.42 16.22
C SER A 98 3.16 1.85 16.89
N LEU A 99 2.05 1.24 16.48
CA LEU A 99 0.69 1.68 16.79
C LEU A 99 -0.12 0.57 17.48
N VAL A 100 -1.11 0.97 18.27
CA VAL A 100 -2.12 0.03 18.77
C VAL A 100 -2.99 -0.49 17.62
N TYR A 101 -3.58 -1.67 17.79
CA TYR A 101 -4.31 -2.34 16.71
C TYR A 101 -5.49 -1.51 16.15
N THR A 102 -6.10 -0.64 16.95
CA THR A 102 -7.23 0.21 16.55
C THR A 102 -6.83 1.32 15.58
N GLU A 103 -5.60 1.81 15.67
CA GLU A 103 -5.08 2.92 14.84
C GLU A 103 -4.23 2.42 13.66
N LYS A 104 -3.75 1.17 13.75
CA LYS A 104 -2.83 0.59 12.77
C LYS A 104 -3.40 0.57 11.35
N THR A 105 -4.67 0.19 11.16
CA THR A 105 -5.28 0.14 9.82
C THR A 105 -5.36 1.52 9.18
N GLU A 106 -5.84 2.52 9.92
CA GLU A 106 -5.93 3.91 9.44
C GLU A 106 -4.55 4.45 9.05
N HIS A 107 -3.54 4.26 9.93
CA HIS A 107 -2.17 4.65 9.62
C HIS A 107 -1.63 3.96 8.37
N GLU A 108 -1.84 2.66 8.21
CA GLU A 108 -1.32 1.92 7.05
C GLU A 108 -1.95 2.35 5.73
N GLU A 109 -3.20 2.82 5.72
CA GLU A 109 -3.85 3.33 4.53
C GLU A 109 -3.23 4.65 4.06
N THR A 110 -2.80 5.49 5.00
CA THR A 110 -2.22 6.83 4.76
C THR A 110 -0.71 6.90 5.03
N CYS A 111 -0.03 5.76 5.16
CA CYS A 111 1.39 5.70 5.51
C CYS A 111 2.24 6.26 4.37
N GLU A 112 3.11 7.22 4.65
CA GLU A 112 4.01 7.82 3.65
C GLU A 112 5.04 6.81 3.11
N CYS A 113 5.38 5.78 3.90
CA CYS A 113 6.29 4.70 3.47
C CYS A 113 5.56 3.58 2.71
N ARG A 114 4.27 3.73 2.43
CA ARG A 114 3.52 2.74 1.65
C ARG A 114 4.10 2.66 0.23
N PRO A 115 4.41 1.45 -0.28
CA PRO A 115 4.88 1.32 -1.65
C PRO A 115 3.76 1.66 -2.64
N TYR A 116 4.13 2.36 -3.70
CA TYR A 116 3.30 2.65 -4.85
C TYR A 116 3.19 1.39 -5.71
N LEU A 117 1.97 1.08 -6.14
CA LEU A 117 1.72 0.07 -7.17
C LEU A 117 1.96 0.70 -8.54
N CYS A 118 2.27 -0.11 -9.55
CA CYS A 118 2.32 0.36 -10.92
C CYS A 118 1.00 1.07 -11.30
N PRO A 119 1.03 2.35 -11.73
CA PRO A 119 -0.17 3.11 -12.07
C PRO A 119 -0.75 2.76 -13.45
N CYS A 120 -0.07 1.93 -14.25
CA CYS A 120 -0.52 1.57 -15.58
C CYS A 120 -1.84 0.77 -15.52
N PRO A 121 -2.89 1.15 -16.27
CA PRO A 121 -4.09 0.35 -16.39
C PRO A 121 -3.78 -1.02 -17.01
N GLY A 122 -4.49 -2.04 -16.53
CA GLY A 122 -4.29 -3.44 -16.90
C GLY A 122 -3.53 -4.26 -15.84
N ALA A 123 -4.00 -5.47 -15.57
CA ALA A 123 -3.50 -6.34 -14.49
C ALA A 123 -2.16 -7.03 -14.76
N SER A 124 -1.43 -6.64 -15.81
CA SER A 124 -0.21 -7.35 -16.25
C SER A 124 1.02 -6.98 -15.42
N CYS A 125 1.08 -5.75 -14.88
CA CYS A 125 2.20 -5.29 -14.08
C CYS A 125 1.93 -5.49 -12.57
N LYS A 126 2.83 -6.20 -11.90
CA LYS A 126 2.80 -6.44 -10.44
C LYS A 126 3.89 -5.68 -9.69
N TRP A 127 4.50 -4.68 -10.33
CA TRP A 127 5.55 -3.90 -9.72
C TRP A 127 4.99 -3.09 -8.55
N GLN A 128 5.79 -3.03 -7.48
CA GLN A 128 5.55 -2.19 -6.32
C GLN A 128 6.89 -1.64 -5.83
N GLY A 129 6.91 -0.39 -5.40
CA GLY A 129 8.14 0.26 -4.96
C GLY A 129 7.91 1.66 -4.41
N PRO A 130 8.98 2.34 -3.95
CA PRO A 130 8.89 3.72 -3.50
C PRO A 130 8.59 4.67 -4.68
N LEU A 131 8.04 5.85 -4.36
CA LEU A 131 7.56 6.85 -5.32
C LEU A 131 8.65 7.29 -6.33
N ASP A 132 9.87 7.50 -5.85
CA ASP A 132 11.03 7.92 -6.64
C ASP A 132 11.41 6.93 -7.74
N LEU A 133 11.07 5.65 -7.57
CA LEU A 133 11.33 4.61 -8.56
C LEU A 133 10.17 4.38 -9.54
N VAL A 134 9.00 5.01 -9.34
CA VAL A 134 7.81 4.80 -10.20
C VAL A 134 8.10 5.23 -11.64
N MET A 135 8.66 6.42 -11.84
CA MET A 135 8.96 6.94 -13.19
C MET A 135 10.00 6.09 -13.91
N GLN A 136 11.05 5.67 -13.19
CA GLN A 136 12.05 4.75 -13.74
C GLN A 136 11.41 3.43 -14.17
N HIS A 137 10.53 2.87 -13.34
CA HIS A 137 9.79 1.66 -13.67
C HIS A 137 8.94 1.84 -14.94
N LEU A 138 8.18 2.92 -15.05
CA LEU A 138 7.35 3.20 -16.24
C LEU A 138 8.20 3.30 -17.51
N MET A 139 9.32 4.01 -17.47
CA MET A 139 10.23 4.15 -18.63
C MET A 139 10.86 2.82 -19.06
N MET A 140 11.17 1.94 -18.12
CA MET A 140 11.84 0.67 -18.41
C MET A 140 10.89 -0.45 -18.81
N SER A 141 9.77 -0.58 -18.10
CA SER A 141 8.83 -1.69 -18.21
C SER A 141 7.65 -1.36 -19.13
N HIS A 142 7.33 -0.09 -19.33
CA HIS A 142 6.18 0.38 -20.12
C HIS A 142 6.61 1.33 -21.25
N LYS A 143 7.55 0.86 -22.09
CA LYS A 143 8.16 1.66 -23.18
C LYS A 143 7.18 2.21 -24.22
N SER A 144 5.97 1.66 -24.29
CA SER A 144 4.91 2.16 -25.17
C SER A 144 4.27 3.46 -24.67
N ILE A 145 4.45 3.80 -23.39
CA ILE A 145 3.89 5.02 -22.82
C ILE A 145 4.71 6.21 -23.30
N THR A 146 4.08 7.07 -24.10
CA THR A 146 4.70 8.30 -24.59
C THR A 146 4.67 9.36 -23.50
N THR A 147 5.78 10.09 -23.33
CA THR A 147 5.86 11.24 -22.41
C THR A 147 5.92 12.55 -23.21
N LEU A 148 5.00 13.47 -22.94
CA LEU A 148 4.99 14.82 -23.52
C LEU A 148 5.37 15.86 -22.46
N GLN A 149 6.09 16.91 -22.89
CA GLN A 149 6.49 18.02 -22.04
C GLN A 149 5.58 19.22 -22.27
N GLY A 150 5.23 19.94 -21.20
CA GLY A 150 4.42 21.15 -21.28
C GLY A 150 3.11 21.05 -20.49
N GLU A 151 2.56 22.21 -20.13
CA GLU A 151 1.31 22.32 -19.36
C GLU A 151 0.05 22.13 -20.22
N ASP A 152 0.14 22.43 -21.53
CA ASP A 152 -0.95 22.25 -22.50
C ASP A 152 -0.52 21.27 -23.59
N ILE A 153 -1.22 20.13 -23.67
CA ILE A 153 -0.91 19.03 -24.59
C ILE A 153 -2.19 18.47 -25.20
N VAL A 154 -2.07 17.86 -26.39
CA VAL A 154 -3.17 17.14 -27.02
C VAL A 154 -2.95 15.64 -26.88
N PHE A 155 -3.84 14.97 -26.15
CA PHE A 155 -3.85 13.52 -26.05
C PHE A 155 -4.69 12.91 -27.19
N LEU A 156 -4.01 12.36 -28.20
CA LEU A 156 -4.67 11.70 -29.33
C LEU A 156 -4.88 10.20 -29.05
N ALA A 157 -6.12 9.81 -28.77
CA ALA A 157 -6.51 8.40 -28.73
C ALA A 157 -6.80 7.90 -30.16
N THR A 158 -5.95 7.00 -30.66
CA THR A 158 -6.14 6.37 -31.98
C THR A 158 -7.03 5.14 -31.87
N ASP A 159 -7.72 4.78 -32.95
CA ASP A 159 -8.50 3.54 -33.05
C ASP A 159 -9.57 3.35 -31.96
N ILE A 160 -10.20 4.45 -31.52
CA ILE A 160 -11.25 4.46 -30.47
C ILE A 160 -12.45 3.53 -30.75
N ASN A 161 -12.64 3.13 -32.01
CA ASN A 161 -13.73 2.26 -32.47
C ASN A 161 -13.38 0.77 -32.39
N LEU A 162 -12.18 0.39 -31.93
CA LEU A 162 -11.82 -1.02 -31.74
C LEU A 162 -12.83 -1.74 -30.82
N PRO A 163 -13.23 -2.97 -31.14
CA PRO A 163 -14.16 -3.73 -30.31
C PRO A 163 -13.51 -4.15 -28.99
N GLY A 164 -14.31 -4.23 -27.93
CA GLY A 164 -13.86 -4.62 -26.59
C GLY A 164 -13.35 -3.46 -25.73
N ALA A 165 -12.83 -3.83 -24.56
CA ALA A 165 -12.21 -2.91 -23.61
C ALA A 165 -10.76 -2.60 -24.02
N VAL A 166 -10.43 -1.31 -24.07
CA VAL A 166 -9.13 -0.81 -24.51
C VAL A 166 -8.74 0.38 -23.64
N ASP A 167 -7.47 0.44 -23.26
CA ASP A 167 -6.89 1.52 -22.46
C ASP A 167 -5.84 2.27 -23.27
N TRP A 168 -5.91 3.61 -23.23
CA TRP A 168 -4.87 4.49 -23.74
C TRP A 168 -4.21 5.22 -22.58
N VAL A 169 -2.89 5.28 -22.59
CA VAL A 169 -2.09 5.86 -21.51
C VAL A 169 -1.04 6.79 -22.09
N MET A 170 -0.89 7.95 -21.48
CA MET A 170 0.14 8.92 -21.81
C MET A 170 0.67 9.57 -20.54
N MET A 171 1.96 9.93 -20.54
CA MET A 171 2.54 10.75 -19.49
C MET A 171 2.65 12.20 -19.95
N GLN A 172 2.30 13.11 -19.07
CA GLN A 172 2.56 14.55 -19.18
C GLN A 172 3.57 14.95 -18.11
N SER A 173 4.53 15.80 -18.49
CA SER A 173 5.56 16.31 -17.61
C SER A 173 5.53 17.84 -17.64
N CYS A 174 5.21 18.44 -16.50
CA CYS A 174 5.12 19.90 -16.32
C CYS A 174 5.30 20.26 -14.85
N PHE A 175 5.73 21.50 -14.55
CA PHE A 175 5.96 21.99 -13.18
C PHE A 175 6.89 21.11 -12.31
N GLY A 176 7.79 20.35 -12.94
CA GLY A 176 8.65 19.39 -12.23
C GLY A 176 7.94 18.14 -11.72
N GLN A 177 6.69 17.92 -12.13
CA GLN A 177 5.84 16.79 -11.75
C GLN A 177 5.44 15.98 -12.99
N HIS A 178 5.01 14.75 -12.75
CA HIS A 178 4.56 13.83 -13.80
C HIS A 178 3.11 13.43 -13.59
N PHE A 179 2.30 13.59 -14.63
CA PHE A 179 0.87 13.28 -14.63
C PHE A 179 0.60 12.16 -15.62
N MET A 180 -0.13 11.13 -15.19
CA MET A 180 -0.58 10.04 -16.05
C MET A 180 -1.99 10.33 -16.53
N LEU A 181 -2.16 10.44 -17.84
CA LEU A 181 -3.46 10.54 -18.49
C LEU A 181 -3.90 9.13 -18.89
N VAL A 182 -5.10 8.76 -18.45
CA VAL A 182 -5.71 7.46 -18.76
C VAL A 182 -7.04 7.71 -19.43
N LEU A 183 -7.23 7.10 -20.60
CA LEU A 183 -8.54 6.95 -21.25
C LEU A 183 -8.86 5.45 -21.30
N GLU A 184 -9.91 5.06 -20.59
CA GLU A 184 -10.40 3.68 -20.54
C GLU A 184 -11.72 3.59 -21.32
N LYS A 185 -11.81 2.62 -22.22
CA LYS A 185 -13.06 2.25 -22.88
C LYS A 185 -13.63 1.01 -22.21
N GLN A 186 -14.84 1.13 -21.66
CA GLN A 186 -15.60 0.03 -21.10
C GLN A 186 -16.79 -0.33 -22.01
N GLU A 187 -17.02 -1.63 -22.16
CA GLU A 187 -18.19 -2.17 -22.86
C GLU A 187 -19.14 -2.80 -21.84
N LYS A 188 -20.33 -2.23 -21.72
CA LYS A 188 -21.38 -2.78 -20.84
C LYS A 188 -22.07 -3.96 -21.54
N TYR A 189 -22.73 -4.81 -20.74
CA TYR A 189 -23.46 -6.00 -21.22
C TYR A 189 -24.55 -5.72 -22.28
N ASP A 190 -25.00 -4.47 -22.41
CA ASP A 190 -25.98 -4.00 -23.42
C ASP A 190 -25.31 -3.49 -24.72
N GLY A 191 -24.00 -3.65 -24.88
CA GLY A 191 -23.26 -3.09 -26.01
C GLY A 191 -23.10 -1.55 -25.95
N HIS A 192 -23.57 -0.91 -24.88
CA HIS A 192 -23.27 0.48 -24.59
C HIS A 192 -21.80 0.67 -24.22
N GLN A 193 -21.09 1.46 -25.03
CA GLN A 193 -19.69 1.82 -24.81
C GLN A 193 -19.62 3.11 -23.97
N GLN A 194 -18.76 3.11 -22.96
CA GLN A 194 -18.47 4.29 -22.14
C GLN A 194 -16.98 4.56 -22.12
N PHE A 195 -16.62 5.83 -22.11
CA PHE A 195 -15.24 6.29 -22.01
C PHE A 195 -15.03 7.01 -20.69
N PHE A 196 -13.96 6.66 -19.98
CA PHE A 196 -13.54 7.28 -18.74
C PHE A 196 -12.17 7.90 -18.95
N ALA A 197 -12.07 9.22 -18.74
CA ALA A 197 -10.82 9.94 -18.87
C ALA A 197 -10.46 10.56 -17.52
N ILE A 198 -9.26 10.26 -17.02
CA ILE A 198 -8.75 10.75 -15.75
C ILE A 198 -7.28 11.11 -15.88
N VAL A 199 -6.86 12.11 -15.10
CA VAL A 199 -5.45 12.47 -14.93
C VAL A 199 -5.08 12.13 -13.51
N GLN A 200 -3.93 11.48 -13.33
CA GLN A 200 -3.41 11.07 -12.03
C GLN A 200 -2.03 11.69 -11.80
N LEU A 201 -1.78 12.30 -10.64
CA LEU A 201 -0.43 12.74 -10.28
C LEU A 201 0.43 11.55 -9.83
N ILE A 202 1.66 11.43 -10.36
CA ILE A 202 2.69 10.55 -9.80
C ILE A 202 3.33 11.27 -8.61
N GLY A 203 2.65 11.24 -7.47
CA GLY A 203 3.04 12.00 -6.29
C GLY A 203 2.21 11.65 -5.06
N SER A 204 2.30 12.48 -4.04
CA SER A 204 1.45 12.43 -2.85
C SER A 204 0.11 13.11 -3.09
N ARG A 205 -0.90 12.73 -2.30
CA ARG A 205 -2.22 13.39 -2.32
C ARG A 205 -2.12 14.89 -1.98
N LYS A 206 -1.23 15.26 -1.07
CA LYS A 206 -1.00 16.66 -0.68
C LYS A 206 -0.40 17.47 -1.83
N GLU A 207 0.44 16.86 -2.66
CA GLU A 207 0.94 17.52 -3.87
C GLU A 207 -0.18 17.70 -4.90
N ALA A 208 -1.03 16.67 -5.09
CA ALA A 208 -2.16 16.69 -6.02
C ALA A 208 -3.16 17.82 -5.75
N GLU A 209 -3.38 18.16 -4.48
CA GLU A 209 -4.23 19.28 -4.06
C GLU A 209 -3.78 20.66 -4.59
N ASN A 210 -2.53 20.78 -5.04
CA ASN A 210 -2.01 22.02 -5.62
C ASN A 210 -2.24 22.13 -7.13
N PHE A 211 -2.85 21.11 -7.75
CA PHE A 211 -3.06 21.04 -9.20
C PHE A 211 -4.54 20.85 -9.54
N VAL A 212 -4.91 21.39 -10.69
CA VAL A 212 -6.21 21.13 -11.34
C VAL A 212 -5.91 20.79 -12.78
N TYR A 213 -6.47 19.68 -13.26
CA TYR A 213 -6.38 19.31 -14.66
C TYR A 213 -7.69 19.68 -15.38
N ARG A 214 -7.59 19.97 -16.67
CA ARG A 214 -8.74 20.21 -17.55
C ARG A 214 -8.69 19.30 -18.76
N LEU A 215 -9.72 18.48 -18.93
CA LEU A 215 -9.92 17.68 -20.14
C LEU A 215 -10.96 18.34 -21.02
N GLU A 216 -10.64 18.55 -22.30
CA GLU A 216 -11.54 19.12 -23.29
C GLU A 216 -11.73 18.20 -24.48
N LEU A 217 -12.99 17.95 -24.84
CA LEU A 217 -13.37 17.33 -26.10
C LEU A 217 -14.02 18.40 -26.98
N ASN A 218 -13.36 18.70 -28.10
CA ASN A 218 -13.82 19.67 -29.07
C ASN A 218 -14.35 18.96 -30.33
N GLY A 219 -15.55 19.32 -30.74
CA GLY A 219 -16.19 18.87 -31.98
C GLY A 219 -16.78 20.04 -32.75
N ASN A 220 -17.36 19.79 -33.92
CA ASN A 220 -17.95 20.84 -34.74
C ASN A 220 -19.05 21.59 -33.96
N ARG A 221 -18.76 22.82 -33.52
CA ARG A 221 -19.62 23.68 -32.68
C ARG A 221 -20.06 23.05 -31.35
N ARG A 222 -19.31 22.08 -30.82
CA ARG A 222 -19.59 21.43 -29.53
C ARG A 222 -18.31 21.35 -28.71
N ARG A 223 -18.42 21.58 -27.40
CA ARG A 223 -17.32 21.43 -26.46
C ARG A 223 -17.84 20.77 -25.20
N LEU A 224 -17.13 19.75 -24.73
CA LEU A 224 -17.30 19.17 -23.41
C LEU A 224 -16.01 19.42 -22.62
N THR A 225 -16.16 19.89 -21.38
CA THR A 225 -15.04 20.21 -20.51
C THR A 225 -15.26 19.56 -19.16
N TRP A 226 -14.21 18.99 -18.60
CA TRP A 226 -14.16 18.46 -17.25
C TRP A 226 -12.93 18.98 -16.53
N GLU A 227 -13.09 19.43 -15.29
CA GLU A 227 -12.02 19.92 -14.44
C GLU A 227 -12.10 19.21 -13.08
N ALA A 228 -10.95 18.73 -12.59
CA ALA A 228 -10.85 18.10 -11.28
C ALA A 228 -9.40 18.16 -10.77
N MET A 229 -9.20 17.77 -9.51
CA MET A 229 -7.86 17.51 -8.97
C MET A 229 -7.37 16.14 -9.48
N PRO A 230 -6.10 16.03 -9.87
CA PRO A 230 -5.49 14.78 -10.32
C PRO A 230 -5.24 13.79 -9.17
#